data_AF-G0KZI6-F1
#
_entry.id   AF-G0KZI6-F1
#
_cell.length_a   1.000
_cell.length_b   1.000
_cell.length_c   1.000
_cell.angle_alpha   90.00
_cell.angle_beta   90.00
_cell.angle_gamma   90.00
#
_symmetry.space_group_name_H-M   'P 1'
#
loop_
_entity.id
_entity.type
_entity.pdbx_description
1 polymer ?
#
loop_
_entity_poly.entity_id
_entity_poly.type
_entity_poly.pdbx_seq_one_letter_code
_entity_poly.pdbx_strand_id
1 'polypeptide(L)'
;MKTPFKVLFLLFLTIFCTKSFSQKIVEYYEPLKNDSIRVGIGENDFLPFIQKGYTLMLPENKQIKGVLIFLEDSKYDNKNRSSKQMYTQASEKGFAVLSVSTEIPLDFYFSKSSMISTHKLIQEIFTTQNLPNDNIFFLGTSLVGHRAMRYIKFMKESDFEFQLNINGIVICNFTMDFTRKWYQHKRDIRINRIDLWEPKFINYLLETNLGGTPKTNPENYYNFSSYSYFDEKNENVKIYKDYNIRAYIEPAIKYKLTKQLRTLYENNATDMVGFLAELELDGNKNTELIVLQPEDNPSEKKNTQSTWDAINKDELMDWIQKQTKK
;
A
#
# COMPACT_ATOMS: atom_id res chain seq x y z
N MET A 1 53.32 36.43 -26.45
CA MET A 1 51.91 36.24 -26.86
C MET A 1 51.24 35.33 -25.86
N LYS A 2 50.16 35.81 -25.23
CA LYS A 2 49.45 35.13 -24.13
C LYS A 2 48.58 34.01 -24.71
N THR A 3 48.88 32.77 -24.35
CA THR A 3 48.03 31.62 -24.62
C THR A 3 46.66 31.86 -23.97
N PRO A 4 45.54 31.69 -24.69
CA PRO A 4 44.23 32.00 -24.14
C PRO A 4 43.80 30.88 -23.19
N PHE A 5 43.99 31.12 -21.89
CA PHE A 5 43.58 30.27 -20.77
C PHE A 5 42.08 29.87 -20.81
N LYS A 6 41.26 30.55 -21.62
CA LYS A 6 39.83 30.27 -21.82
C LYS A 6 39.53 28.99 -22.60
N VAL A 7 40.44 28.50 -23.45
CA VAL A 7 40.19 27.29 -24.25
C VAL A 7 40.39 26.01 -23.43
N LEU A 8 41.31 26.04 -22.46
CA LEU A 8 41.56 24.89 -21.57
C LEU A 8 40.43 24.68 -20.55
N PHE A 9 39.76 25.75 -20.12
CA PHE A 9 38.64 25.69 -19.16
C PHE A 9 37.37 25.08 -19.76
N LEU A 10 37.12 25.31 -21.06
CA LEU A 10 35.98 24.71 -21.79
C LEU A 10 36.17 23.21 -22.07
N LEU A 11 37.42 22.76 -22.26
CA LEU A 11 37.76 21.34 -22.41
C LEU A 11 37.69 20.57 -21.07
N PHE A 12 37.86 21.25 -19.94
CA PHE A 12 37.67 20.63 -18.61
C PHE A 12 36.18 20.45 -18.26
N LEU A 13 35.30 21.34 -18.74
CA LEU A 13 33.85 21.26 -18.53
C LEU A 13 33.16 20.17 -19.36
N THR A 14 33.75 19.74 -20.49
CA THR A 14 33.19 18.64 -21.30
C THR A 14 33.61 17.25 -20.82
N ILE A 15 34.65 17.14 -19.98
CA ILE A 15 35.08 15.86 -19.36
C ILE A 15 34.27 15.56 -18.08
N PHE A 16 33.62 16.56 -17.49
CA PHE A 16 32.60 16.39 -16.45
C PHE A 16 31.17 16.35 -17.02
N CYS A 17 30.98 15.71 -18.18
CA CYS A 17 29.70 15.05 -18.44
C CYS A 17 29.60 13.91 -17.42
N THR A 18 29.11 14.25 -16.23
CA THR A 18 28.58 13.31 -15.26
C THR A 18 27.75 12.32 -16.05
N LYS A 19 28.16 11.06 -16.06
CA LYS A 19 27.27 9.99 -16.46
C LYS A 19 26.07 10.10 -15.52
N SER A 20 25.02 10.77 -15.99
CA SER A 20 23.73 10.79 -15.33
C SER A 20 23.19 9.39 -15.53
N PHE A 21 23.63 8.47 -14.67
CA PHE A 21 23.10 7.13 -14.64
C PHE A 21 21.67 7.28 -14.11
N SER A 22 20.72 7.14 -15.02
CA SER A 22 19.31 7.11 -14.67
C SER A 22 18.99 5.73 -14.12
N GLN A 23 18.21 5.68 -13.04
CA GLN A 23 17.60 4.45 -12.52
C GLN A 23 16.94 3.68 -13.67
N LYS A 24 17.12 2.36 -13.71
CA LYS A 24 16.49 1.52 -14.73
C LYS A 24 15.05 1.24 -14.31
N ILE A 25 14.11 1.81 -15.05
CA ILE A 25 12.67 1.58 -14.88
C ILE A 25 12.19 0.67 -16.01
N VAL A 26 11.52 -0.42 -15.67
CA VAL A 26 10.86 -1.34 -16.58
C VAL A 26 9.36 -1.24 -16.36
N GLU A 27 8.60 -0.98 -17.42
CA GLU A 27 7.14 -0.87 -17.34
C GLU A 27 6.48 -1.78 -18.36
N TYR A 28 5.38 -2.40 -17.96
CA TYR A 28 4.49 -3.13 -18.85
C TYR A 28 3.06 -2.94 -18.36
N TYR A 29 2.19 -2.51 -19.26
CA TYR A 29 0.77 -2.35 -18.99
C TYR A 29 -0.02 -2.90 -20.17
N GLU A 30 -1.00 -3.75 -19.86
CA GLU A 30 -1.94 -4.27 -20.84
C GLU A 30 -2.77 -3.10 -21.44
N PRO A 31 -3.26 -3.25 -22.68
CA PRO A 31 -4.22 -2.30 -23.26
C PRO A 31 -5.43 -2.12 -22.34
N LEU A 32 -5.88 -0.88 -22.20
CA LEU A 32 -7.03 -0.56 -21.38
C LEU A 32 -8.30 -1.22 -21.95
N LYS A 33 -9.01 -1.98 -21.11
CA LYS A 33 -10.33 -2.52 -21.46
C LYS A 33 -11.34 -1.37 -21.61
N ASN A 34 -12.00 -1.28 -22.76
CA ASN A 34 -13.04 -0.28 -23.01
C ASN A 34 -14.39 -0.74 -22.45
N ASP A 35 -14.51 -0.72 -21.12
CA ASP A 35 -15.70 -1.13 -20.38
C ASP A 35 -15.72 -0.43 -19.01
N SER A 36 -16.77 -0.64 -18.22
CA SER A 36 -16.89 -0.09 -16.86
C SER A 36 -17.51 -1.08 -15.89
N ILE A 37 -17.26 -0.87 -14.60
CA ILE A 37 -17.83 -1.66 -13.51
C ILE A 37 -18.78 -0.80 -12.70
N ARG A 38 -19.91 -1.38 -12.29
CA ARG A 38 -20.88 -0.73 -11.41
C ARG A 38 -20.29 -0.57 -10.01
N VAL A 39 -20.44 0.62 -9.45
CA VAL A 39 -19.90 1.00 -8.15
C VAL A 39 -20.89 1.69 -7.22
N GLY A 40 -22.16 1.72 -7.62
CA GLY A 40 -23.24 2.29 -6.84
C GLY A 40 -24.61 1.96 -7.42
N ILE A 41 -25.63 2.45 -6.71
CA ILE A 41 -27.05 2.22 -7.04
C ILE A 41 -27.56 3.20 -8.09
N GLY A 42 -26.90 4.35 -8.28
CA GLY A 42 -27.27 5.33 -9.28
C GLY A 42 -27.09 4.82 -10.70
N GLU A 43 -27.85 5.40 -11.64
CA GLU A 43 -27.77 5.06 -13.06
C GLU A 43 -26.37 5.30 -13.63
N ASN A 44 -25.67 6.31 -13.12
CA ASN A 44 -24.34 6.73 -13.58
C ASN A 44 -23.20 6.26 -12.65
N ASP A 45 -23.47 5.41 -11.65
CA ASP A 45 -22.47 4.95 -10.70
C ASP A 45 -21.62 3.82 -11.29
N PHE A 46 -20.77 4.19 -12.25
CA PHE A 46 -19.82 3.31 -12.92
C PHE A 46 -18.43 3.90 -12.92
N LEU A 47 -17.41 3.05 -12.75
CA LEU A 47 -16.01 3.44 -12.96
C LEU A 47 -15.47 2.68 -14.18
N PRO A 48 -14.77 3.38 -15.10
CA PRO A 48 -14.08 2.69 -16.19
C PRO A 48 -12.99 1.79 -15.62
N PHE A 49 -12.72 0.68 -16.31
CA PHE A 49 -11.54 -0.13 -16.00
C PHE A 49 -10.26 0.74 -16.06
N ILE A 50 -9.20 0.25 -15.44
CA ILE A 50 -7.86 0.85 -15.46
C ILE A 50 -6.86 -0.12 -16.09
N GLN A 51 -5.62 0.31 -16.28
CA GLN A 51 -4.62 -0.57 -16.88
C GLN A 51 -4.08 -1.55 -15.82
N LYS A 52 -4.17 -2.84 -16.13
CA LYS A 52 -3.43 -3.87 -15.44
C LYS A 52 -1.97 -3.86 -15.89
N GLY A 53 -1.03 -4.03 -14.97
CA GLY A 53 0.38 -4.04 -15.31
C GLY A 53 1.29 -3.78 -14.13
N TYR A 54 2.53 -3.38 -14.42
CA TYR A 54 3.51 -3.07 -13.41
C TYR A 54 4.50 -1.98 -13.84
N THR A 55 5.08 -1.34 -12.83
CA THR A 55 6.32 -0.58 -12.94
C THR A 55 7.33 -1.18 -11.97
N LEU A 56 8.52 -1.50 -12.47
CA LEU A 56 9.64 -2.05 -11.71
C LEU A 56 10.83 -1.08 -11.80
N MET A 57 11.27 -0.57 -10.66
CA MET A 57 12.54 0.13 -10.53
C MET A 57 13.62 -0.85 -10.07
N LEU A 58 14.74 -0.88 -10.78
CA LEU A 58 15.91 -1.70 -10.46
C LEU A 58 17.03 -0.84 -9.87
N PRO A 59 17.73 -1.31 -8.81
CA PRO A 59 18.83 -0.59 -8.21
C PRO A 59 20.01 -0.45 -9.18
N GLU A 60 20.69 0.70 -9.14
CA GLU A 60 21.77 0.99 -10.09
C GLU A 60 23.07 0.26 -9.74
N ASN A 61 23.63 -0.46 -10.72
CA ASN A 61 24.95 -1.11 -10.65
C ASN A 61 25.19 -1.95 -9.38
N LYS A 62 24.12 -2.52 -8.82
CA LYS A 62 24.15 -3.31 -7.59
C LYS A 62 23.41 -4.62 -7.80
N GLN A 63 23.87 -5.65 -7.10
CA GLN A 63 23.08 -6.85 -6.91
C GLN A 63 21.78 -6.49 -6.17
N ILE A 64 20.66 -7.03 -6.64
CA ILE A 64 19.35 -6.86 -5.99
C ILE A 64 19.36 -7.69 -4.70
N LYS A 65 19.16 -7.04 -3.55
CA LYS A 65 19.18 -7.66 -2.22
C LYS A 65 17.79 -8.09 -1.71
N GLY A 66 16.75 -7.58 -2.35
CA GLY A 66 15.36 -7.80 -1.99
C GLY A 66 14.43 -6.94 -2.85
N VAL A 67 13.13 -7.12 -2.64
CA VAL A 67 12.09 -6.44 -3.43
C VAL A 67 11.06 -5.80 -2.50
N LEU A 68 10.80 -4.52 -2.73
CA LEU A 68 9.71 -3.78 -2.10
C LEU A 68 8.49 -3.83 -3.03
N ILE A 69 7.37 -4.36 -2.55
CA ILE A 69 6.17 -4.57 -3.35
C ILE A 69 5.04 -3.64 -2.88
N PHE A 70 4.46 -2.93 -3.85
CA PHE A 70 3.28 -2.08 -3.69
C PHE A 70 2.18 -2.56 -4.66
N LEU A 71 0.95 -2.67 -4.18
CA LEU A 71 -0.21 -3.08 -4.98
C LEU A 71 -1.10 -1.86 -5.29
N GLU A 72 -0.64 -0.98 -6.18
CA GLU A 72 -1.22 0.35 -6.45
C GLU A 72 -2.19 0.37 -7.64
N ASP A 73 -3.00 1.42 -7.75
CA ASP A 73 -3.79 1.66 -8.96
C ASP A 73 -2.98 2.36 -10.06
N SER A 74 -3.34 2.09 -11.31
CA SER A 74 -2.67 2.70 -12.46
C SER A 74 -3.22 4.09 -12.84
N LYS A 75 -4.29 4.56 -12.18
CA LYS A 75 -4.99 5.80 -12.56
C LYS A 75 -5.25 6.72 -11.37
N TYR A 76 -5.95 6.24 -10.34
CA TYR A 76 -6.40 7.10 -9.24
C TYR A 76 -5.27 7.73 -8.43
N ASP A 77 -4.18 7.00 -8.24
CA ASP A 77 -3.01 7.51 -7.53
C ASP A 77 -2.00 8.20 -8.46
N ASN A 78 -2.26 8.25 -9.78
CA ASN A 78 -1.21 8.24 -10.82
C ASN A 78 -0.31 7.01 -10.66
N LYS A 79 0.08 6.38 -11.78
CA LYS A 79 0.89 5.15 -11.73
C LYS A 79 2.01 5.28 -10.70
N ASN A 80 2.12 4.25 -9.86
CA ASN A 80 3.22 3.99 -8.94
C ASN A 80 3.57 5.17 -7.99
N ARG A 81 2.59 5.99 -7.58
CA ARG A 81 2.83 7.20 -6.77
C ARG A 81 3.52 6.95 -5.44
N SER A 82 3.05 5.97 -4.65
CA SER A 82 3.63 5.71 -3.33
C SER A 82 4.98 5.01 -3.46
N SER A 83 5.07 4.03 -4.37
CA SER A 83 6.32 3.29 -4.59
C SER A 83 7.44 4.17 -5.17
N LYS A 84 7.14 5.12 -6.05
CA LYS A 84 8.11 6.11 -6.57
C LYS A 84 8.85 6.86 -5.47
N GLN A 85 8.19 7.11 -4.33
CA GLN A 85 8.82 7.80 -3.20
C GLN A 85 9.91 6.98 -2.51
N MET A 86 10.00 5.68 -2.78
CA MET A 86 11.05 4.81 -2.25
C MET A 86 12.26 4.69 -3.16
N TYR A 87 12.19 5.16 -4.42
CA TYR A 87 13.13 4.74 -5.45
C TYR A 87 14.59 5.08 -5.13
N THR A 88 14.84 6.30 -4.66
CA THR A 88 16.18 6.75 -4.30
C THR A 88 16.75 5.89 -3.18
N GLN A 89 16.07 5.82 -2.03
CA GLN A 89 16.56 5.09 -0.87
C GLN A 89 16.66 3.58 -1.13
N ALA A 90 15.70 3.01 -1.87
CA ALA A 90 15.75 1.60 -2.27
C ALA A 90 16.96 1.32 -3.18
N SER A 91 17.19 2.14 -4.20
CA SER A 91 18.35 1.99 -5.10
C SER A 91 19.68 2.14 -4.36
N GLU A 92 19.76 3.08 -3.41
CA GLU A 92 20.92 3.27 -2.54
C GLU A 92 21.21 2.02 -1.69
N LYS A 93 20.17 1.36 -1.18
CA LYS A 93 20.31 0.14 -0.36
C LYS A 93 20.38 -1.15 -1.18
N GLY A 94 20.16 -1.10 -2.49
CA GLY A 94 20.22 -2.26 -3.40
C GLY A 94 18.91 -3.05 -3.50
N PHE A 95 17.77 -2.40 -3.30
CA PHE A 95 16.44 -3.00 -3.42
C PHE A 95 15.77 -2.63 -4.74
N ALA A 96 15.08 -3.61 -5.34
CA ALA A 96 14.13 -3.33 -6.41
C ALA A 96 12.81 -2.84 -5.80
N VAL A 97 12.07 -2.01 -6.53
CA VAL A 97 10.74 -1.55 -6.13
C VAL A 97 9.74 -1.90 -7.22
N LEU A 98 8.80 -2.76 -6.88
CA LEU A 98 7.77 -3.27 -7.77
C LEU A 98 6.40 -2.69 -7.38
N SER A 99 5.78 -1.97 -8.31
CA SER A 99 4.37 -1.56 -8.23
C SER A 99 3.55 -2.40 -9.20
N VAL A 100 2.49 -3.06 -8.72
CA VAL A 100 1.58 -3.87 -9.53
C VAL A 100 0.17 -3.29 -9.45
N SER A 101 -0.50 -3.17 -10.60
CA SER A 101 -1.90 -2.74 -10.70
C SER A 101 -2.78 -3.81 -11.33
N THR A 102 -4.04 -3.87 -10.86
CA THR A 102 -5.10 -4.66 -11.49
C THR A 102 -5.86 -3.79 -12.49
N GLU A 103 -6.74 -4.41 -13.27
CA GLU A 103 -7.63 -3.67 -14.17
C GLU A 103 -8.83 -3.06 -13.43
N ILE A 104 -9.12 -3.52 -12.21
CA ILE A 104 -10.29 -3.10 -11.44
C ILE A 104 -9.97 -1.76 -10.74
N PRO A 105 -10.71 -0.68 -11.02
CA PRO A 105 -10.51 0.60 -10.35
C PRO A 105 -10.84 0.48 -8.87
N LEU A 106 -9.99 0.99 -7.99
CA LEU A 106 -10.22 0.94 -6.53
C LEU A 106 -10.54 -0.49 -6.05
N ASP A 107 -9.89 -1.49 -6.64
CA ASP A 107 -10.04 -2.90 -6.27
C ASP A 107 -9.74 -3.16 -4.79
N PHE A 108 -10.71 -3.65 -4.04
CA PHE A 108 -10.55 -4.05 -2.64
C PHE A 108 -10.14 -5.52 -2.48
N TYR A 109 -9.86 -6.23 -3.58
CA TYR A 109 -9.57 -7.67 -3.57
C TYR A 109 -10.71 -8.49 -2.95
N PHE A 110 -11.94 -8.13 -3.33
CA PHE A 110 -13.11 -8.96 -3.07
C PHE A 110 -13.05 -10.28 -3.86
N SER A 111 -12.59 -10.22 -5.11
CA SER A 111 -12.50 -11.40 -5.98
C SER A 111 -11.17 -12.13 -5.88
N LYS A 112 -11.23 -13.46 -5.73
CA LYS A 112 -10.07 -14.34 -5.87
C LYS A 112 -9.41 -14.24 -7.25
N SER A 113 -10.19 -14.02 -8.32
CA SER A 113 -9.63 -13.93 -9.68
C SER A 113 -8.65 -12.76 -9.84
N SER A 114 -8.94 -11.62 -9.18
CA SER A 114 -8.05 -10.46 -9.20
C SER A 114 -6.74 -10.74 -8.46
N MET A 115 -6.82 -11.41 -7.30
CA MET A 115 -5.63 -11.82 -6.54
C MET A 115 -4.81 -12.89 -7.29
N ILE A 116 -5.45 -13.85 -7.96
CA ILE A 116 -4.78 -14.83 -8.84
C ILE A 116 -4.06 -14.11 -9.98
N SER A 117 -4.73 -13.16 -10.64
CA SER A 117 -4.12 -12.40 -11.73
C SER A 117 -2.93 -11.58 -11.25
N THR A 118 -3.02 -10.98 -10.06
CA THR A 118 -1.92 -10.25 -9.42
C THR A 118 -0.76 -11.19 -9.11
N HIS A 119 -1.05 -12.37 -8.53
CA HIS A 119 -0.04 -13.37 -8.20
C HIS A 119 0.73 -13.86 -9.43
N LYS A 120 0.01 -14.23 -10.51
CA LYS A 120 0.63 -14.66 -11.77
C LYS A 120 1.54 -13.60 -12.36
N LEU A 121 1.11 -12.33 -12.32
CA LEU A 121 1.92 -11.22 -12.82
C LEU A 121 3.18 -11.03 -11.96
N ILE A 122 3.08 -11.12 -10.63
CA ILE A 122 4.25 -11.08 -9.75
C ILE A 122 5.21 -12.24 -10.07
N GLN A 123 4.71 -13.46 -10.21
CA GLN A 123 5.51 -14.63 -10.57
C GLN A 123 6.25 -14.40 -11.91
N GLU A 124 5.53 -13.96 -12.95
CA GLU A 124 6.11 -13.66 -14.26
C GLU A 124 7.23 -12.62 -14.16
N ILE A 125 7.04 -11.54 -13.40
CA ILE A 125 8.05 -10.50 -13.21
C ILE A 125 9.28 -11.06 -12.51
N PHE A 126 9.09 -11.83 -11.44
CA PHE A 126 10.20 -12.44 -10.71
C PHE A 126 11.03 -13.38 -11.59
N THR A 127 10.37 -14.21 -12.41
CA THR A 127 11.04 -15.10 -13.35
C THR A 127 11.73 -14.34 -14.49
N THR A 128 11.04 -13.43 -15.16
CA THR A 128 11.56 -12.75 -16.36
C THR A 128 12.66 -11.74 -16.05
N GLN A 129 12.60 -11.09 -14.88
CA GLN A 129 13.60 -10.13 -14.44
C GLN A 129 14.66 -10.75 -13.52
N ASN A 130 14.58 -12.06 -13.25
CA ASN A 130 15.45 -12.78 -12.32
C ASN A 130 15.54 -12.08 -10.94
N LEU A 131 14.40 -11.65 -10.40
CA LEU A 131 14.38 -11.01 -9.08
C LEU A 131 14.66 -12.06 -7.99
N PRO A 132 15.44 -11.71 -6.96
CA PRO A 132 15.63 -12.60 -5.83
C PRO A 132 14.31 -12.77 -5.09
N ASN A 133 13.98 -14.01 -4.73
CA ASN A 133 12.87 -14.32 -3.83
C ASN A 133 13.38 -14.46 -2.39
N ASP A 134 14.19 -13.50 -1.96
CA ASP A 134 14.67 -13.35 -0.60
C ASP A 134 14.41 -11.89 -0.18
N ASN A 135 14.11 -11.67 1.09
CA ASN A 135 13.91 -10.32 1.64
C ASN A 135 12.79 -9.54 0.92
N ILE A 136 11.60 -10.15 0.82
CA ILE A 136 10.43 -9.53 0.23
C ILE A 136 9.69 -8.71 1.28
N PHE A 137 9.34 -7.47 0.93
CA PHE A 137 8.58 -6.58 1.79
C PHE A 137 7.34 -6.09 1.08
N PHE A 138 6.20 -6.14 1.76
CA PHE A 138 4.98 -5.48 1.31
C PHE A 138 4.82 -4.14 2.02
N LEU A 139 4.52 -3.10 1.27
CA LEU A 139 4.33 -1.76 1.80
C LEU A 139 3.06 -1.16 1.23
N GLY A 140 2.33 -0.40 2.07
CA GLY A 140 1.22 0.36 1.54
C GLY A 140 0.48 1.23 2.54
N THR A 141 -0.08 2.30 1.99
CA THR A 141 -1.11 3.10 2.64
C THR A 141 -2.46 2.91 1.98
N SER A 142 -3.53 3.31 2.65
CA SER A 142 -4.88 3.27 2.09
C SER A 142 -5.22 1.88 1.50
N LEU A 143 -5.77 1.86 0.28
CA LEU A 143 -6.09 0.65 -0.47
C LEU A 143 -4.86 -0.21 -0.79
N VAL A 144 -3.68 0.39 -0.99
CA VAL A 144 -2.43 -0.33 -1.27
C VAL A 144 -2.06 -1.25 -0.11
N GLY A 145 -2.13 -0.74 1.12
CA GLY A 145 -1.87 -1.51 2.33
C GLY A 145 -2.92 -2.61 2.55
N HIS A 146 -4.19 -2.27 2.35
CA HIS A 146 -5.27 -3.26 2.42
C HIS A 146 -5.08 -4.42 1.43
N ARG A 147 -4.76 -4.12 0.17
CA ARG A 147 -4.49 -5.13 -0.87
C ARG A 147 -3.32 -6.02 -0.50
N ALA A 148 -2.24 -5.46 0.05
CA ALA A 148 -1.10 -6.23 0.50
C ALA A 148 -1.52 -7.27 1.55
N MET A 149 -2.27 -6.86 2.58
CA MET A 149 -2.78 -7.78 3.60
C MET A 149 -3.68 -8.87 3.01
N ARG A 150 -4.66 -8.47 2.17
CA ARG A 150 -5.56 -9.40 1.48
C ARG A 150 -4.82 -10.40 0.60
N TYR A 151 -3.82 -9.95 -0.16
CA TYR A 151 -2.98 -10.78 -0.99
C TYR A 151 -2.20 -11.80 -0.16
N ILE A 152 -1.55 -11.36 0.92
CA ILE A 152 -0.77 -12.24 1.81
C ILE A 152 -1.65 -13.33 2.42
N LYS A 153 -2.84 -12.95 2.93
CA LYS A 153 -3.85 -13.90 3.42
C LYS A 153 -4.22 -14.91 2.33
N PHE A 154 -4.59 -14.42 1.15
CA PHE A 154 -4.96 -15.28 0.03
C PHE A 154 -3.85 -16.27 -0.33
N MET A 155 -2.59 -15.82 -0.36
CA MET A 155 -1.44 -16.67 -0.65
C MET A 155 -1.20 -17.74 0.41
N LYS A 156 -1.34 -17.40 1.69
CA LYS A 156 -1.20 -18.35 2.81
C LYS A 156 -2.28 -19.43 2.81
N GLU A 157 -3.47 -19.10 2.34
CA GLU A 157 -4.61 -20.01 2.25
C GLU A 157 -4.64 -20.81 0.94
N SER A 158 -3.71 -20.55 0.01
CA SER A 158 -3.68 -21.16 -1.32
C SER A 158 -2.45 -22.05 -1.52
N ASP A 159 -2.60 -23.07 -2.36
CA ASP A 159 -1.55 -24.04 -2.68
C ASP A 159 -0.86 -23.71 -4.02
N PHE A 160 -0.23 -22.52 -4.09
CA PHE A 160 0.57 -22.14 -5.26
C PHE A 160 2.02 -22.63 -5.11
N GLU A 161 2.60 -23.15 -6.18
CA GLU A 161 4.01 -23.57 -6.20
C GLU A 161 4.97 -22.39 -5.98
N PHE A 162 4.70 -21.24 -6.61
CA PHE A 162 5.46 -20.02 -6.39
C PHE A 162 4.96 -19.32 -5.13
N GLN A 163 5.82 -19.19 -4.12
CA GLN A 163 5.54 -18.50 -2.87
C GLN A 163 6.59 -17.43 -2.61
N LEU A 164 6.17 -16.24 -2.17
CA LEU A 164 7.08 -15.17 -1.83
C LEU A 164 7.66 -15.38 -0.42
N ASN A 165 8.98 -15.27 -0.29
CA ASN A 165 9.63 -15.27 1.02
C ASN A 165 9.56 -13.88 1.65
N ILE A 166 8.40 -13.58 2.23
CA ILE A 166 8.10 -12.29 2.87
C ILE A 166 8.82 -12.19 4.22
N ASN A 167 9.65 -11.17 4.37
CA ASN A 167 10.35 -10.87 5.61
C ASN A 167 9.61 -9.83 6.47
N GLY A 168 8.89 -8.91 5.85
CA GLY A 168 8.21 -7.87 6.62
C GLY A 168 7.12 -7.14 5.88
N ILE A 169 6.29 -6.44 6.66
CA ILE A 169 5.13 -5.71 6.19
C ILE A 169 5.16 -4.31 6.81
N VAL A 170 5.00 -3.29 5.96
CA VAL A 170 4.90 -1.89 6.38
C VAL A 170 3.47 -1.44 6.13
N ILE A 171 2.77 -1.17 7.23
CA ILE A 171 1.36 -0.76 7.21
C ILE A 171 1.26 0.73 7.53
N CYS A 172 0.61 1.51 6.68
CA CYS A 172 0.53 2.97 6.84
C CYS A 172 -0.92 3.48 6.80
N ASN A 173 -1.47 3.79 7.97
CA ASN A 173 -2.72 4.54 8.15
C ASN A 173 -3.91 4.07 7.27
N PHE A 174 -4.20 2.78 7.20
CA PHE A 174 -5.32 2.25 6.40
C PHE A 174 -6.37 1.52 7.25
N THR A 175 -7.56 1.31 6.67
CA THR A 175 -8.65 0.59 7.31
C THR A 175 -8.32 -0.90 7.43
N MET A 176 -8.28 -1.43 8.65
CA MET A 176 -8.18 -2.88 8.85
C MET A 176 -9.53 -3.50 9.22
N ASP A 177 -10.35 -2.77 9.99
CA ASP A 177 -11.69 -3.20 10.42
C ASP A 177 -12.77 -2.61 9.50
N PHE A 178 -13.34 -3.46 8.63
CA PHE A 178 -14.39 -3.06 7.71
C PHE A 178 -15.79 -3.01 8.35
N THR A 179 -16.00 -3.66 9.49
CA THR A 179 -17.22 -3.48 10.29
C THR A 179 -17.27 -2.04 10.82
N ARG A 180 -16.19 -1.60 11.46
CA ARG A 180 -16.03 -0.22 11.94
C ARG A 180 -16.15 0.79 10.81
N LYS A 181 -15.45 0.58 9.68
CA LYS A 181 -15.49 1.49 8.53
C LYS A 181 -16.90 1.63 7.95
N TRP A 182 -17.66 0.53 7.89
CA TRP A 182 -19.06 0.58 7.45
C TRP A 182 -19.92 1.46 8.38
N TYR A 183 -19.80 1.29 9.70
CA TYR A 183 -20.52 2.12 10.68
C TYR A 183 -20.07 3.59 10.67
N GLN A 184 -18.77 3.84 10.50
CA GLN A 184 -18.24 5.18 10.28
C GLN A 184 -18.95 5.84 9.09
N HIS A 185 -19.04 5.16 7.95
CA HIS A 185 -19.72 5.71 6.77
C HIS A 185 -21.22 5.92 6.98
N LYS A 186 -21.90 5.01 7.69
CA LYS A 186 -23.32 5.25 8.06
C LYS A 186 -23.48 6.52 8.87
N ARG A 187 -22.54 6.80 9.79
CA ARG A 187 -22.55 8.05 10.55
C ARG A 187 -22.22 9.25 9.68
N ASP A 188 -21.18 9.18 8.84
CA ASP A 188 -20.79 10.24 7.90
C ASP A 188 -21.98 10.64 7.01
N ILE A 189 -22.69 9.65 6.44
CA ILE A 189 -23.90 9.85 5.63
C ILE A 189 -25.02 10.51 6.44
N ARG A 190 -25.26 10.05 7.67
CA ARG A 190 -26.31 10.59 8.55
C ARG A 190 -26.06 12.05 8.92
N ILE A 191 -24.82 12.42 9.21
CA ILE A 191 -24.49 13.79 9.63
C ILE A 191 -24.28 14.74 8.46
N ASN A 192 -23.95 14.21 7.26
CA ASN A 192 -23.80 14.95 6.01
C ASN A 192 -22.88 16.18 6.14
N ARG A 193 -21.66 16.00 6.66
CA ARG A 193 -20.68 17.08 6.91
C ARG A 193 -19.43 17.01 6.03
N ILE A 194 -19.32 15.98 5.22
CA ILE A 194 -18.20 15.75 4.30
C ILE A 194 -18.76 15.40 2.92
N ASP A 195 -17.87 15.29 1.93
CA ASP A 195 -18.22 14.65 0.66
C ASP A 195 -18.66 13.21 0.91
N LEU A 196 -19.87 12.86 0.45
CA LEU A 196 -20.50 11.57 0.67
C LEU A 196 -20.23 10.55 -0.45
N TRP A 197 -19.44 10.91 -1.47
CA TRP A 197 -19.09 9.98 -2.55
C TRP A 197 -18.39 8.73 -1.99
N GLU A 198 -17.28 8.87 -1.26
CA GLU A 198 -16.53 7.73 -0.68
C GLU A 198 -17.39 6.90 0.29
N PRO A 199 -18.10 7.49 1.28
CA PRO A 199 -18.96 6.73 2.18
C PRO A 199 -20.02 5.88 1.47
N LYS A 200 -20.68 6.44 0.45
CA LYS A 200 -21.72 5.73 -0.32
C LYS A 200 -21.12 4.64 -1.20
N PHE A 201 -20.05 4.98 -1.93
CA PHE A 201 -19.32 4.06 -2.80
C PHE A 201 -18.78 2.85 -2.03
N ILE A 202 -18.05 3.07 -0.94
CA ILE A 202 -17.45 1.96 -0.18
C ILE A 202 -18.53 1.11 0.47
N ASN A 203 -19.57 1.69 1.08
CA ASN A 203 -20.62 0.87 1.68
C ASN A 203 -21.41 0.06 0.65
N TYR A 204 -21.65 0.62 -0.54
CA TYR A 204 -22.23 -0.13 -1.65
C TYR A 204 -21.36 -1.34 -2.02
N LEU A 205 -20.05 -1.13 -2.19
CA LEU A 205 -19.13 -2.22 -2.54
C LEU A 205 -19.06 -3.28 -1.44
N LEU A 206 -18.99 -2.88 -0.16
CA LEU A 206 -18.99 -3.82 0.96
C LEU A 206 -20.28 -4.61 1.01
N GLU A 207 -21.44 -3.95 0.96
CA GLU A 207 -22.73 -4.66 1.05
C GLU A 207 -22.95 -5.59 -0.14
N THR A 208 -22.51 -5.20 -1.33
CA THR A 208 -22.65 -6.00 -2.56
C THR A 208 -21.74 -7.21 -2.55
N ASN A 209 -20.46 -7.03 -2.20
CA ASN A 209 -19.46 -8.11 -2.29
C ASN A 209 -19.41 -9.00 -1.04
N LEU A 210 -19.83 -8.48 0.12
CA LEU A 210 -19.89 -9.24 1.37
C LEU A 210 -21.30 -9.77 1.65
N GLY A 211 -22.26 -9.56 0.74
CA GLY A 211 -23.60 -10.15 0.83
C GLY A 211 -24.43 -9.62 2.01
N GLY A 212 -24.36 -8.31 2.28
CA GLY A 212 -25.15 -7.64 3.30
C GLY A 212 -24.36 -6.68 4.20
N THR A 213 -24.98 -6.26 5.29
CA THR A 213 -24.38 -5.36 6.31
C THR A 213 -23.63 -6.14 7.38
N PRO A 214 -22.80 -5.49 8.22
CA PRO A 214 -22.17 -6.17 9.36
C PRO A 214 -23.17 -6.81 10.33
N LYS A 215 -24.41 -6.31 10.39
CA LYS A 215 -25.48 -6.91 11.21
C LYS A 215 -26.04 -8.19 10.61
N THR A 216 -26.19 -8.25 9.29
CA THR A 216 -26.85 -9.36 8.60
C THR A 216 -25.85 -10.44 8.16
N ASN A 217 -24.59 -10.08 8.00
CA ASN A 217 -23.53 -10.99 7.55
C ASN A 217 -22.17 -10.67 8.20
N PRO A 218 -22.05 -10.72 9.54
CA PRO A 218 -20.85 -10.32 10.27
C PRO A 218 -19.60 -11.11 9.87
N GLU A 219 -19.71 -12.42 9.69
CA GLU A 219 -18.59 -13.32 9.36
C GLU A 219 -17.87 -12.89 8.07
N ASN A 220 -18.60 -12.43 7.06
CA ASN A 220 -17.98 -11.94 5.82
C ASN A 220 -17.16 -10.67 6.04
N TYR A 221 -17.58 -9.78 6.94
CA TYR A 221 -16.80 -8.59 7.30
C TYR A 221 -15.56 -8.95 8.12
N TYR A 222 -15.67 -9.93 9.02
CA TYR A 222 -14.54 -10.43 9.81
C TYR A 222 -13.51 -11.10 8.91
N ASN A 223 -13.95 -12.01 8.04
CA ASN A 223 -13.09 -12.67 7.05
C ASN A 223 -12.44 -11.68 6.06
N PHE A 224 -13.13 -10.59 5.74
CA PHE A 224 -12.62 -9.56 4.85
C PHE A 224 -11.55 -8.65 5.50
N SER A 225 -11.70 -8.40 6.80
CA SER A 225 -10.85 -7.53 7.61
C SER A 225 -9.53 -8.22 8.00
N SER A 226 -8.41 -7.50 8.02
CA SER A 226 -7.16 -8.05 8.55
C SER A 226 -7.15 -8.10 10.08
N TYR A 227 -7.98 -7.28 10.71
CA TYR A 227 -8.27 -7.21 12.14
C TYR A 227 -9.68 -6.67 12.30
N SER A 228 -10.45 -7.16 13.28
CA SER A 228 -11.69 -6.51 13.69
C SER A 228 -11.86 -6.53 15.20
N TYR A 229 -12.17 -5.37 15.79
CA TYR A 229 -12.52 -5.29 17.20
C TYR A 229 -13.80 -6.08 17.53
N PHE A 230 -14.66 -6.28 16.53
CA PHE A 230 -15.93 -6.98 16.68
C PHE A 230 -15.82 -8.50 16.52
N ASP A 231 -14.68 -9.00 16.04
CA ASP A 231 -14.39 -10.44 15.96
C ASP A 231 -13.62 -10.87 17.21
N GLU A 232 -14.30 -11.54 18.15
CA GLU A 232 -13.68 -12.02 19.38
C GLU A 232 -12.54 -13.03 19.14
N LYS A 233 -12.50 -13.68 17.97
CA LYS A 233 -11.47 -14.69 17.66
C LYS A 233 -10.26 -14.08 16.96
N ASN A 234 -10.46 -13.02 16.18
CA ASN A 234 -9.44 -12.34 15.39
C ASN A 234 -8.46 -13.29 14.64
N GLU A 235 -8.96 -14.42 14.12
CA GLU A 235 -8.11 -15.49 13.53
C GLU A 235 -7.24 -14.99 12.37
N ASN A 236 -7.68 -13.95 11.67
CA ASN A 236 -6.91 -13.35 10.57
C ASN A 236 -5.60 -12.73 11.03
N VAL A 237 -5.49 -12.30 12.29
CA VAL A 237 -4.25 -11.71 12.83
C VAL A 237 -3.12 -12.75 12.85
N LYS A 238 -3.44 -14.01 13.16
CA LYS A 238 -2.49 -15.13 13.23
C LYS A 238 -1.76 -15.37 11.91
N ILE A 239 -2.35 -14.99 10.77
CA ILE A 239 -1.75 -15.07 9.45
C ILE A 239 -0.44 -14.25 9.39
N TYR A 240 -0.38 -13.16 10.15
CA TYR A 240 0.71 -12.20 10.09
C TYR A 240 1.70 -12.29 11.25
N LYS A 241 1.49 -13.23 12.19
CA LYS A 241 2.26 -13.34 13.43
C LYS A 241 3.77 -13.59 13.22
N ASP A 242 4.14 -14.19 12.10
CA ASP A 242 5.54 -14.56 11.82
C ASP A 242 6.29 -13.51 10.99
N TYR A 243 5.66 -12.37 10.67
CA TYR A 243 6.28 -11.28 9.92
C TYR A 243 6.81 -10.17 10.84
N ASN A 244 7.88 -9.51 10.40
CA ASN A 244 8.29 -8.23 10.98
C ASN A 244 7.32 -7.15 10.53
N ILE A 245 6.71 -6.42 11.46
CA ILE A 245 5.65 -5.46 11.15
C ILE A 245 6.03 -4.09 11.67
N ARG A 246 6.04 -3.09 10.78
CA ARG A 246 6.16 -1.68 11.16
C ARG A 246 4.90 -0.93 10.76
N ALA A 247 4.25 -0.34 11.76
CA ALA A 247 3.05 0.43 11.60
C ALA A 247 3.31 1.93 11.69
N TYR A 248 2.76 2.69 10.75
CA TYR A 248 2.71 4.14 10.80
C TYR A 248 1.26 4.59 10.93
N ILE A 249 0.97 5.39 11.96
CA ILE A 249 -0.35 5.98 12.19
C ILE A 249 -0.27 7.49 12.31
N GLU A 250 -1.33 8.17 11.88
CA GLU A 250 -1.53 9.60 12.14
C GLU A 250 -2.98 9.80 12.63
N PRO A 251 -3.20 9.84 13.96
CA PRO A 251 -4.54 10.01 14.51
C PRO A 251 -5.20 11.33 14.08
N ALA A 252 -4.42 12.41 13.93
CA ALA A 252 -4.89 13.73 13.51
C ALA A 252 -6.16 14.21 14.24
N ILE A 253 -6.25 13.97 15.55
CA ILE A 253 -7.49 14.07 16.37
C ILE A 253 -8.21 15.40 16.16
N LYS A 254 -7.50 16.53 16.31
CA LYS A 254 -8.07 17.88 16.14
C LYS A 254 -8.63 18.10 14.73
N TYR A 255 -7.91 17.67 13.69
CA TYR A 255 -8.38 17.77 12.31
C TYR A 255 -9.64 16.93 12.10
N LYS A 256 -9.63 15.65 12.52
CA LYS A 256 -10.78 14.73 12.35
C LYS A 256 -12.03 15.26 13.06
N LEU A 257 -11.87 15.80 14.27
CA LEU A 257 -12.98 16.39 15.01
C LEU A 257 -13.51 17.65 14.30
N THR A 258 -12.66 18.63 14.01
CA THR A 258 -13.10 19.94 13.51
C THR A 258 -13.57 19.94 12.06
N LYS A 259 -12.97 19.10 11.19
CA LYS A 259 -13.27 19.06 9.75
C LYS A 259 -14.26 17.98 9.36
N GLN A 260 -14.40 16.92 10.16
CA GLN A 260 -15.21 15.76 9.81
C GLN A 260 -16.20 15.36 10.92
N LEU A 261 -16.14 15.99 12.10
CA LEU A 261 -16.88 15.59 13.30
C LEU A 261 -16.73 14.11 13.63
N ARG A 262 -15.55 13.54 13.36
CA ARG A 262 -15.20 12.15 13.68
C ARG A 262 -14.58 12.08 15.06
N THR A 263 -14.91 11.01 15.78
CA THR A 263 -14.33 10.65 17.07
C THR A 263 -13.13 9.74 16.89
N LEU A 264 -12.53 9.29 17.99
CA LEU A 264 -11.44 8.31 17.94
C LEU A 264 -11.91 6.93 17.44
N TYR A 265 -13.20 6.62 17.55
CA TYR A 265 -13.75 5.34 17.06
C TYR A 265 -13.82 5.27 15.53
N GLU A 266 -13.82 6.39 14.81
CA GLU A 266 -13.77 6.40 13.34
C GLU A 266 -12.34 6.57 12.79
N ASN A 267 -11.32 6.23 13.59
CA ASN A 267 -9.93 6.39 13.24
C ASN A 267 -9.26 5.06 12.88
N ASN A 268 -8.47 5.06 11.80
CA ASN A 268 -7.67 3.89 11.41
C ASN A 268 -6.59 3.56 12.44
N ALA A 269 -6.13 4.55 13.22
CA ALA A 269 -5.19 4.33 14.32
C ALA A 269 -5.72 3.31 15.34
N THR A 270 -7.02 3.33 15.62
CA THR A 270 -7.67 2.39 16.55
C THR A 270 -7.53 0.96 16.04
N ASP A 271 -7.74 0.74 14.74
CA ASP A 271 -7.60 -0.59 14.14
C ASP A 271 -6.15 -1.09 14.18
N MET A 272 -5.21 -0.21 13.82
CA MET A 272 -3.79 -0.60 13.71
C MET A 272 -3.18 -0.87 15.08
N VAL A 273 -3.54 -0.09 16.11
CA VAL A 273 -3.11 -0.37 17.49
C VAL A 273 -3.71 -1.68 17.98
N GLY A 274 -5.00 -1.93 17.69
CA GLY A 274 -5.65 -3.21 18.00
C GLY A 274 -4.96 -4.39 17.33
N PHE A 275 -4.68 -4.30 16.04
CA PHE A 275 -3.95 -5.31 15.28
C PHE A 275 -2.58 -5.64 15.88
N LEU A 276 -1.79 -4.62 16.25
CA LEU A 276 -0.50 -4.84 16.90
C LEU A 276 -0.63 -5.49 18.28
N ALA A 277 -1.66 -5.12 19.05
CA ALA A 277 -1.93 -5.74 20.34
C ALA A 277 -2.27 -7.23 20.19
N GLU A 278 -3.14 -7.59 19.24
CA GLU A 278 -3.48 -8.99 18.96
C GLU A 278 -2.24 -9.78 18.50
N LEU A 279 -1.37 -9.20 17.67
CA LEU A 279 -0.11 -9.83 17.26
C LEU A 279 0.81 -10.09 18.46
N GLU A 280 0.94 -9.13 19.36
CA GLU A 280 1.76 -9.25 20.57
C GLU A 280 1.21 -10.35 21.51
N LEU A 281 -0.12 -10.46 21.62
CA LEU A 281 -0.82 -11.53 22.36
C LEU A 281 -0.62 -12.90 21.71
N ASP A 282 -0.59 -12.97 20.38
CA ASP A 282 -0.26 -14.18 19.60
C ASP A 282 1.25 -14.50 19.57
N GLY A 283 2.07 -13.69 20.24
CA GLY A 283 3.50 -13.96 20.47
C GLY A 283 4.46 -13.30 19.48
N ASN A 284 3.98 -12.44 18.56
CA ASN A 284 4.85 -11.69 17.65
C ASN A 284 5.56 -10.55 18.40
N LYS A 285 6.87 -10.69 18.63
CA LYS A 285 7.72 -9.67 19.29
C LYS A 285 8.42 -8.71 18.32
N ASN A 286 8.17 -8.85 17.02
CA ASN A 286 8.82 -8.08 15.96
C ASN A 286 7.87 -7.03 15.37
N THR A 287 7.17 -6.30 16.24
CA THR A 287 6.26 -5.24 15.85
C THR A 287 6.77 -3.88 16.32
N GLU A 288 6.54 -2.84 15.52
CA GLU A 288 6.91 -1.47 15.86
C GLU A 288 5.79 -0.50 15.45
N LEU A 289 5.49 0.46 16.32
CA LEU A 289 4.50 1.51 16.08
C LEU A 289 5.18 2.88 16.04
N ILE A 290 5.03 3.57 14.92
CA ILE A 290 5.44 4.96 14.72
C ILE A 290 4.19 5.83 14.65
N VAL A 291 4.08 6.80 15.56
CA VAL A 291 2.95 7.73 15.65
C VAL A 291 3.40 9.09 15.15
N LEU A 292 2.90 9.50 13.99
CA LEU A 292 3.17 10.84 13.46
C LEU A 292 2.40 11.88 14.28
N GLN A 293 3.15 12.83 14.81
CA GLN A 293 2.65 14.02 15.48
C GLN A 293 2.23 15.08 14.45
N PRO A 294 1.44 16.09 14.86
CA PRO A 294 1.04 17.17 13.96
C PRO A 294 2.21 17.87 13.26
N GLU A 295 3.37 17.95 13.90
CA GLU A 295 4.58 18.59 13.40
C GLU A 295 5.30 17.74 12.33
N ASP A 296 5.15 16.41 12.39
CA ASP A 296 5.78 15.46 11.46
C ASP A 296 5.13 15.51 10.07
N ASN A 297 3.84 15.87 10.00
CA ASN A 297 3.11 15.99 8.74
C ASN A 297 2.64 17.44 8.53
N PRO A 298 3.33 18.24 7.71
CA PRO A 298 2.95 19.63 7.46
C PRO A 298 1.73 19.79 6.54
N SER A 299 1.18 18.71 5.98
CA SER A 299 0.01 18.78 5.09
C SER A 299 -1.21 19.38 5.81
N GLU A 300 -1.82 20.38 5.18
CA GLU A 300 -3.08 20.97 5.64
C GLU A 300 -4.23 19.96 5.60
N LYS A 301 -4.23 19.06 4.60
CA LYS A 301 -5.25 18.03 4.42
C LYS A 301 -4.75 16.71 4.99
N LYS A 302 -5.36 16.25 6.09
CA LYS A 302 -5.00 14.99 6.75
C LYS A 302 -5.76 13.79 6.17
N ASN A 303 -5.06 13.03 5.33
CA ASN A 303 -5.52 11.79 4.71
C ASN A 303 -4.41 10.73 4.69
N THR A 304 -4.77 9.50 4.30
CA THR A 304 -3.87 8.34 4.31
C THR A 304 -2.61 8.57 3.47
N GLN A 305 -2.77 9.14 2.27
CA GLN A 305 -1.64 9.47 1.40
C GLN A 305 -0.75 10.57 1.98
N SER A 306 -1.32 11.61 2.61
CA SER A 306 -0.49 12.63 3.27
C SER A 306 0.32 12.07 4.44
N THR A 307 -0.17 11.02 5.11
CA THR A 307 0.60 10.30 6.13
C THR A 307 1.76 9.55 5.49
N TRP A 308 1.53 8.86 4.37
CA TRP A 308 2.61 8.22 3.63
C TRP A 308 3.65 9.24 3.18
N ASP A 309 3.21 10.36 2.58
CA ASP A 309 4.09 11.42 2.09
C ASP A 309 4.98 12.00 3.22
N ALA A 310 4.51 12.00 4.48
CA ALA A 310 5.23 12.53 5.64
C ALA A 310 6.23 11.55 6.30
N ILE A 311 6.14 10.24 6.04
CA ILE A 311 7.07 9.27 6.64
C ILE A 311 8.51 9.51 6.18
N ASN A 312 9.46 9.44 7.11
CA ASN A 312 10.89 9.42 6.79
C ASN A 312 11.27 8.13 6.03
N LYS A 313 11.59 8.28 4.74
CA LYS A 313 11.91 7.15 3.85
C LYS A 313 13.29 6.57 4.09
N ASP A 314 14.24 7.36 4.59
CA ASP A 314 15.58 6.89 4.95
C ASP A 314 15.48 5.96 6.17
N GLU A 315 14.77 6.40 7.21
CA GLU A 315 14.56 5.59 8.42
C GLU A 315 13.78 4.30 8.12
N LEU A 316 12.76 4.39 7.27
CA LEU A 316 12.02 3.22 6.80
C LEU A 316 12.94 2.22 6.09
N MET A 317 13.80 2.69 5.19
CA MET A 317 14.75 1.81 4.49
C MET A 317 15.82 1.23 5.41
N ASP A 318 16.26 1.97 6.43
CA ASP A 318 17.15 1.45 7.45
C ASP A 318 16.48 0.34 8.27
N TRP A 319 15.19 0.48 8.60
CA TRP A 319 14.42 -0.59 9.23
C TRP A 319 14.32 -1.82 8.32
N ILE A 320 13.95 -1.63 7.05
CA ILE A 320 13.87 -2.73 6.06
C ILE A 320 15.20 -3.48 5.97
N GLN A 321 16.31 -2.75 5.91
CA GLN A 321 17.65 -3.34 5.85
C GLN A 321 18.00 -4.14 7.12
N LYS A 322 17.53 -3.74 8.30
CA LYS A 322 17.73 -4.52 9.53
C LYS A 322 16.99 -5.85 9.52
N GLN A 323 15.88 -5.95 8.77
CA GLN A 323 15.06 -7.17 8.67
C GLN A 323 15.50 -8.12 7.55
N THR A 324 16.54 -7.78 6.78
CA THR A 324 17.06 -8.68 5.73
C THR A 324 17.85 -9.81 6.35
N LYS A 325 17.66 -11.02 5.84
CA LYS A 325 18.57 -12.15 6.09
C LYS A 325 19.91 -11.82 5.44
N LYS A 326 21.00 -12.12 6.14
CA LYS A 326 22.38 -11.89 5.68
C LYS A 326 22.76 -12.77 4.51
#